data_AF-A0AAJ5CYI7-F1
#
_entry.id   AF-A0AAJ5CYI7-F1
#
_cell.length_a   1.000
_cell.length_b   1.000
_cell.length_c   1.000
_cell.angle_alpha   90.00
_cell.angle_beta   90.00
_cell.angle_gamma   90.00
#
_symmetry.space_group_name_H-M   'P 1'
#
loop_
_entity.id
_entity.type
_entity.pdbx_description
1 polymer ?
#
loop_
_entity_poly.entity_id
_entity_poly.type
_entity_poly.pdbx_seq_one_letter_code
_entity_poly.pdbx_strand_id
1 'polypeptide(L)'
;MQSYLPVLSDHPIDPDVRARIMAELAAAERAHDVKVLYACESGSRGWGFASPDSDYDVRFIYVHRLEWYLRVETQRDVIEKPIDDELDVSGWEIRKALQLLHRSNPTLLEWLESPVVYMADAVYVNELRELARTFFSPVRGRHHYLSMAKKNFRGYLQGDEVRYKKYLYVLRPLLAVRWIDSGKGMPPMRFADLVAGTLTDEALIAEINELLAIKMRWRGRAWATTPGYP
;
A
#
# COMPACT_ATOMS: atom_id res chain seq x y z
N MET A 1 15.74 -22.11 19.33
CA MET A 1 15.10 -20.78 19.14
C MET A 1 15.74 -20.20 17.89
N GLN A 2 15.14 -20.40 16.71
CA GLN A 2 15.71 -19.93 15.45
C GLN A 2 15.71 -18.39 15.45
N SER A 3 16.89 -17.78 15.47
CA SER A 3 17.05 -16.34 15.28
C SER A 3 16.94 -16.06 13.79
N TYR A 4 15.71 -15.83 13.31
CA TYR A 4 15.51 -15.33 11.96
C TYR A 4 16.19 -13.97 11.82
N LEU A 5 16.97 -13.79 10.75
CA LEU A 5 17.49 -12.48 10.37
C LEU A 5 16.31 -11.51 10.23
N PRO A 6 16.29 -10.36 10.94
CA PRO A 6 15.19 -9.42 10.83
C PRO A 6 15.15 -8.87 9.40
N VAL A 7 13.96 -8.80 8.82
CA VAL A 7 13.75 -8.22 7.49
C VAL A 7 13.79 -6.71 7.61
N LEU A 8 14.62 -6.05 6.79
CA LEU A 8 14.74 -4.59 6.79
C LEU A 8 13.39 -3.93 6.52
N SER A 9 13.03 -2.97 7.36
CA SER A 9 11.78 -2.22 7.22
C SER A 9 11.89 -0.88 7.91
N ASP A 10 11.48 0.18 7.23
CA ASP A 10 11.32 1.50 7.83
C ASP A 10 10.23 2.31 7.13
N HIS A 11 9.60 3.21 7.88
CA HIS A 11 8.46 4.01 7.43
C HIS A 11 8.73 5.51 7.66
N PRO A 12 9.81 6.08 7.10
CA PRO A 12 10.22 7.44 7.41
C PRO A 12 9.24 8.44 6.79
N ILE A 13 8.72 9.34 7.62
CA ILE A 13 7.89 10.47 7.23
C ILE A 13 8.57 11.75 7.72
N ASP A 14 8.95 12.61 6.79
CA ASP A 14 9.47 13.93 7.14
C ASP A 14 8.40 14.74 7.89
N PRO A 15 8.68 15.34 9.06
CA PRO A 15 7.72 16.14 9.82
C PRO A 15 7.11 17.30 9.03
N ASP A 16 7.88 17.97 8.18
CA ASP A 16 7.42 19.10 7.37
C ASP A 16 6.49 18.59 6.27
N VAL A 17 6.80 17.43 5.68
CA VAL A 17 5.90 16.78 4.73
C VAL A 17 4.63 16.30 5.42
N ARG A 18 4.69 15.74 6.63
CA ARG A 18 3.50 15.39 7.42
C ARG A 18 2.62 16.62 7.64
N ALA A 19 3.19 17.76 8.00
CA ALA A 19 2.44 19.00 8.17
C ALA A 19 1.76 19.45 6.88
N ARG A 20 2.46 19.38 5.74
CA ARG A 20 1.89 19.63 4.40
C ARG A 20 0.73 18.67 4.09
N ILE A 21 0.91 17.37 4.32
CA ILE A 21 -0.15 16.36 4.10
C ILE A 21 -1.40 16.69 4.93
N MET A 22 -1.24 17.06 6.19
CA MET A 22 -2.38 17.46 7.04
C MET A 22 -3.08 18.72 6.49
N ALA A 23 -2.33 19.70 6.00
CA ALA A 23 -2.90 20.89 5.36
C ALA A 23 -3.64 20.54 4.05
N GLU A 24 -3.09 19.63 3.25
CA GLU A 24 -3.69 19.16 1.99
C GLU A 24 -5.02 18.41 2.22
N LEU A 25 -5.08 17.56 3.26
CA LEU A 25 -6.30 16.87 3.68
C LEU A 25 -7.37 17.85 4.14
N ALA A 26 -7.00 18.83 4.99
CA ALA A 26 -7.93 19.87 5.44
C ALA A 26 -8.41 20.76 4.28
N ALA A 27 -7.55 21.02 3.29
CA ALA A 27 -7.94 21.72 2.07
C ALA A 27 -8.91 20.89 1.21
N ALA A 28 -8.71 19.58 1.12
CA ALA A 28 -9.64 18.68 0.42
C ALA A 28 -11.02 18.65 1.10
N GLU A 29 -11.09 18.59 2.43
CA GLU A 29 -12.35 18.67 3.18
C GLU A 29 -13.11 19.96 2.84
N ARG A 30 -12.44 21.12 2.87
CA ARG A 30 -13.06 22.41 2.56
C ARG A 30 -13.47 22.53 1.09
N ALA A 31 -12.62 22.13 0.16
CA ALA A 31 -12.85 22.31 -1.27
C ALA A 31 -13.98 21.41 -1.80
N HIS A 32 -14.14 20.21 -1.22
CA HIS A 32 -15.13 19.23 -1.65
C HIS A 32 -16.35 19.13 -0.72
N ASP A 33 -16.37 19.89 0.38
CA ASP A 33 -17.40 19.83 1.44
C ASP A 33 -17.63 18.39 1.93
N VAL A 34 -16.52 17.74 2.31
CA VAL A 34 -16.46 16.36 2.81
C VAL A 34 -15.81 16.30 4.19
N LYS A 35 -16.06 15.21 4.91
CA LYS A 35 -15.29 14.85 6.11
C LYS A 35 -14.39 13.66 5.78
N VAL A 36 -13.09 13.78 6.02
CA VAL A 36 -12.14 12.67 5.93
C VAL A 36 -12.22 11.86 7.24
N LEU A 37 -12.45 10.56 7.11
CA LEU A 37 -12.57 9.62 8.24
C LEU A 37 -11.25 8.91 8.53
N TYR A 38 -10.43 8.74 7.51
CA TYR A 38 -9.17 8.01 7.60
C TYR A 38 -8.19 8.52 6.54
N ALA A 39 -6.93 8.67 6.88
CA ALA A 39 -5.84 8.96 5.96
C ALA A 39 -4.57 8.24 6.40
N CYS A 40 -3.90 7.60 5.45
CA CYS A 40 -2.71 6.80 5.68
C CYS A 40 -1.70 6.95 4.55
N GLU A 41 -0.48 6.49 4.82
CA GLU A 41 0.53 6.30 3.80
C GLU A 41 0.31 4.99 3.06
N SER A 42 0.61 4.99 1.76
CA SER A 42 0.56 3.81 0.93
C SER A 42 1.90 3.56 0.23
N GLY A 43 1.90 2.71 -0.80
CA GLY A 43 3.07 2.45 -1.63
C GLY A 43 4.33 2.10 -0.85
N SER A 44 5.49 2.55 -1.35
CA SER A 44 6.78 2.08 -0.82
C SER A 44 7.05 2.49 0.63
N ARG A 45 6.53 3.64 1.09
CA ARG A 45 6.62 4.08 2.48
C ARG A 45 5.72 3.23 3.36
N GLY A 46 4.46 3.00 2.98
CA GLY A 46 3.55 2.14 3.73
C GLY A 46 4.02 0.68 3.77
N TRP A 47 4.64 0.18 2.71
CA TRP A 47 5.19 -1.18 2.65
C TRP A 47 6.50 -1.34 3.45
N GLY A 48 7.22 -0.26 3.73
CA GLY A 48 8.38 -0.25 4.60
C GLY A 48 9.74 -0.28 3.90
N PHE A 49 9.82 0.12 2.63
CA PHE A 49 11.07 0.09 1.85
C PHE A 49 11.28 1.36 1.00
N ALA A 50 10.76 2.49 1.48
CA ALA A 50 10.95 3.76 0.80
C ALA A 50 12.43 4.16 0.70
N SER A 51 12.78 4.84 -0.39
CA SER A 51 14.02 5.62 -0.48
C SER A 51 13.73 7.06 -0.06
N PRO A 52 14.75 7.88 0.25
CA PRO A 52 14.60 9.32 0.38
C PRO A 52 13.82 9.96 -0.78
N ASP A 53 14.07 9.52 -2.01
CA ASP A 53 13.41 10.04 -3.23
C ASP A 53 12.09 9.33 -3.59
N SER A 54 11.53 8.51 -2.69
CA SER A 54 10.19 7.97 -2.94
C SER A 54 9.16 9.11 -2.84
N ASP A 55 8.05 9.00 -3.56
CA ASP A 55 6.88 9.90 -3.41
C ASP A 55 6.05 9.52 -2.18
N TYR A 56 5.32 10.46 -1.58
CA TYR A 56 4.37 10.18 -0.50
C TYR A 56 3.01 9.83 -1.11
N ASP A 57 2.59 8.59 -0.94
CA ASP A 57 1.35 8.04 -1.47
C ASP A 57 0.24 8.20 -0.42
N VAL A 58 -0.31 9.40 -0.29
CA VAL A 58 -1.38 9.70 0.68
C VAL A 58 -2.69 9.13 0.17
N ARG A 59 -3.31 8.27 0.98
CA ARG A 59 -4.60 7.64 0.67
C ARG A 59 -5.59 7.86 1.78
N PHE A 60 -6.80 8.30 1.43
CA PHE A 60 -7.81 8.64 2.43
C PHE A 60 -9.22 8.14 2.09
N ILE A 61 -10.05 8.01 3.12
CA ILE A 61 -11.47 7.66 3.02
C ILE A 61 -12.27 8.83 3.54
N TYR A 62 -13.28 9.25 2.79
CA TYR A 62 -14.10 10.40 3.14
C TYR A 62 -15.60 10.13 2.98
N VAL A 63 -16.42 10.99 3.57
CA VAL A 63 -17.87 10.97 3.51
C VAL A 63 -18.38 12.35 3.10
N HIS A 64 -19.44 12.40 2.28
CA HIS A 64 -20.13 13.64 1.93
C HIS A 64 -21.19 14.00 2.97
N ARG A 65 -21.79 15.19 2.82
CA ARG A 65 -23.07 15.51 3.48
C ARG A 65 -24.22 14.70 2.91
N LEU A 66 -25.30 14.59 3.67
CA LEU A 66 -26.47 13.77 3.36
C LEU A 66 -27.05 14.09 1.97
N GLU A 67 -27.09 15.37 1.60
CA GLU A 67 -27.68 15.85 0.35
C GLU A 67 -26.98 15.28 -0.89
N TRP A 68 -25.69 14.92 -0.78
CA TRP A 68 -24.96 14.27 -1.86
C TRP A 68 -25.46 12.84 -2.10
N TYR A 69 -25.83 12.11 -1.04
CA TYR A 69 -26.35 10.75 -1.12
C TYR A 69 -27.80 10.67 -1.58
N LEU A 70 -28.58 11.74 -1.36
CA LEU A 70 -29.99 11.82 -1.74
C LEU A 70 -30.22 12.21 -3.21
N ARG A 71 -29.15 12.34 -4.01
CA ARG A 71 -29.23 12.59 -5.46
C ARG A 71 -29.55 11.31 -6.23
N VAL A 72 -30.32 11.44 -7.30
CA VAL A 72 -30.67 10.33 -8.18
C VAL A 72 -29.48 9.91 -9.03
N GLU A 73 -28.73 10.88 -9.56
CA GLU A 73 -27.56 10.63 -10.38
C GLU A 73 -26.37 10.15 -9.56
N THR A 74 -25.64 9.18 -10.11
CA THR A 74 -24.37 8.76 -9.53
C THR A 74 -23.38 9.92 -9.58
N GLN A 75 -22.81 10.22 -8.43
CA GLN A 75 -21.84 11.29 -8.25
C GLN A 75 -20.41 10.73 -8.29
N ARG A 76 -19.42 11.58 -8.56
CA ARG A 76 -18.01 11.19 -8.53
C ARG A 76 -17.59 10.78 -7.11
N ASP A 77 -17.08 9.56 -6.96
CA ASP A 77 -16.75 8.92 -5.68
C ASP A 77 -15.24 8.88 -5.37
N VAL A 78 -14.46 9.71 -6.06
CA VAL A 78 -13.01 9.83 -5.94
C VAL A 78 -12.59 11.30 -5.93
N ILE A 79 -11.71 11.66 -4.99
CA ILE A 79 -10.96 12.93 -4.98
C ILE A 79 -9.51 12.61 -5.31
N GLU A 80 -8.98 13.22 -6.36
CA GLU A 80 -7.57 13.12 -6.76
C GLU A 80 -7.05 14.54 -6.91
N LYS A 81 -5.89 14.82 -6.29
CA LYS A 81 -5.18 16.05 -6.59
C LYS A 81 -4.23 15.85 -7.77
N PRO A 82 -3.97 16.89 -8.57
CA PRO A 82 -2.85 16.86 -9.50
C PRO A 82 -1.59 16.46 -8.73
N ILE A 83 -0.80 15.56 -9.32
CA ILE A 83 0.46 15.12 -8.73
C ILE A 83 1.37 16.35 -8.63
N ASP A 84 1.68 16.75 -7.40
CA ASP A 84 2.85 17.57 -7.09
C ASP A 84 4.05 16.63 -7.10
N ASP A 85 5.25 17.08 -7.48
CA ASP A 85 6.44 16.25 -7.74
C ASP A 85 6.87 15.35 -6.55
N GLU A 86 6.23 15.50 -5.39
CA GLU A 86 6.48 14.76 -4.15
C GLU A 86 5.23 14.09 -3.51
N LEU A 87 4.01 14.58 -3.79
CA LEU A 87 2.77 14.12 -3.12
C LEU A 87 1.76 13.56 -4.13
N ASP A 88 1.42 12.29 -3.97
CA ASP A 88 0.27 11.66 -4.65
C ASP A 88 -0.87 11.53 -3.64
N VAL A 89 -1.90 12.37 -3.77
CA VAL A 89 -3.03 12.43 -2.83
C VAL A 89 -4.31 11.97 -3.53
N SER A 90 -4.84 10.83 -3.07
CA SER A 90 -6.06 10.23 -3.61
C SER A 90 -6.97 9.70 -2.52
N GLY A 91 -8.27 9.96 -2.64
CA GLY A 91 -9.27 9.58 -1.66
C GLY A 91 -10.45 8.88 -2.29
N TRP A 92 -11.01 7.92 -1.56
CA TRP A 92 -12.23 7.20 -1.95
C TRP A 92 -13.38 7.54 -1.00
N GLU A 93 -14.53 7.79 -1.59
CA GLU A 93 -15.77 7.98 -0.85
C GLU A 93 -16.17 6.68 -0.12
N ILE A 94 -16.80 6.79 1.05
CA ILE A 94 -17.07 5.64 1.93
C ILE A 94 -17.90 4.54 1.26
N ARG A 95 -18.88 4.86 0.40
CA ARG A 95 -19.65 3.85 -0.34
C ARG A 95 -18.75 3.07 -1.29
N LYS A 96 -17.84 3.76 -1.99
CA LYS A 96 -16.83 3.12 -2.86
C LYS A 96 -15.91 2.22 -2.06
N ALA A 97 -15.41 2.71 -0.92
CA ALA A 97 -14.56 1.93 -0.03
C ALA A 97 -15.28 0.65 0.42
N LEU A 98 -16.53 0.73 0.89
CA LEU A 98 -17.30 -0.44 1.30
C LEU A 98 -17.54 -1.43 0.14
N GLN A 99 -17.78 -0.96 -1.08
CA GLN A 99 -17.89 -1.83 -2.26
C GLN A 99 -16.58 -2.56 -2.58
N LEU A 100 -15.45 -1.87 -2.45
CA LEU A 100 -14.12 -2.45 -2.67
C LEU A 100 -13.75 -3.45 -1.56
N LEU A 101 -14.12 -3.15 -0.31
CA LEU A 101 -13.97 -4.04 0.84
C LEU A 101 -14.73 -5.35 0.61
N HIS A 102 -16.00 -5.26 0.22
CA HIS A 102 -16.83 -6.44 -0.09
C HIS A 102 -16.23 -7.29 -1.24
N ARG A 103 -15.47 -6.68 -2.15
CA ARG A 103 -14.76 -7.39 -3.22
C ARG A 103 -13.37 -7.91 -2.80
N SER A 104 -12.96 -7.69 -1.56
CA SER A 104 -11.61 -8.00 -1.06
C SER A 104 -10.51 -7.34 -1.90
N ASN A 105 -10.74 -6.10 -2.30
CA ASN A 105 -9.80 -5.32 -3.12
C ASN A 105 -8.48 -5.09 -2.36
N PRO A 106 -7.32 -5.56 -2.87
CA PRO A 106 -6.04 -5.44 -2.18
C PRO A 106 -5.68 -4.01 -1.78
N THR A 107 -5.91 -3.03 -2.66
CA THR A 107 -5.54 -1.64 -2.42
C THR A 107 -6.21 -1.09 -1.17
N LEU A 108 -7.53 -1.28 -1.03
CA LEU A 108 -8.23 -0.83 0.17
C LEU A 108 -7.78 -1.58 1.43
N LEU A 109 -7.63 -2.90 1.34
CA LEU A 109 -7.22 -3.72 2.48
C LEU A 109 -5.84 -3.29 2.98
N GLU A 110 -4.92 -2.98 2.06
CA GLU A 110 -3.61 -2.42 2.40
C GLU A 110 -3.73 -1.06 3.09
N TRP A 111 -4.59 -0.16 2.62
CA TRP A 111 -4.77 1.15 3.29
C TRP A 111 -5.20 0.98 4.74
N LEU A 112 -6.16 0.09 5.00
CA LEU A 112 -6.66 -0.16 6.36
C LEU A 112 -5.60 -0.76 7.30
N GLU A 113 -4.63 -1.48 6.73
CA GLU A 113 -3.50 -2.11 7.44
C GLU A 113 -2.21 -1.28 7.39
N SER A 114 -2.28 -0.02 6.97
CA SER A 114 -1.10 0.83 6.90
C SER A 114 -0.48 1.10 8.27
N PRO A 115 0.85 0.95 8.42
CA PRO A 115 1.55 1.26 9.67
C PRO A 115 1.72 2.77 9.90
N VAL A 116 1.49 3.59 8.89
CA VAL A 116 1.61 5.05 8.98
C VAL A 116 0.24 5.67 8.75
N VAL A 117 -0.35 6.12 9.85
CA VAL A 117 -1.62 6.84 9.86
C VAL A 117 -1.37 8.34 9.99
N TYR A 118 -1.99 9.11 9.10
CA TYR A 118 -1.99 10.57 9.14
C TYR A 118 -3.18 11.08 9.95
N MET A 119 -4.35 10.49 9.73
CA MET A 119 -5.59 10.84 10.42
C MET A 119 -6.48 9.62 10.55
N ALA A 120 -7.17 9.51 11.68
CA ALA A 120 -8.14 8.44 11.90
C ALA A 120 -9.22 8.89 12.88
N ASP A 121 -10.48 8.79 12.46
CA ASP A 121 -11.59 8.72 13.38
C ASP A 121 -11.65 7.28 13.93
N ALA A 122 -11.26 7.13 15.20
CA ALA A 122 -10.98 5.83 15.80
C ALA A 122 -12.16 4.86 15.75
N VAL A 123 -13.39 5.37 15.88
CA VAL A 123 -14.61 4.54 15.85
C VAL A 123 -14.80 3.96 14.46
N TYR A 124 -14.86 4.80 13.43
CA TYR A 124 -15.11 4.35 12.06
C TYR A 124 -14.00 3.45 11.52
N VAL A 125 -12.73 3.77 11.83
CA VAL A 125 -11.60 2.98 11.34
C VAL A 125 -11.61 1.58 11.96
N ASN A 126 -11.93 1.46 13.25
CA ASN A 126 -12.01 0.16 13.89
C ASN A 126 -13.17 -0.67 13.31
N GLU A 127 -14.34 -0.08 13.09
CA GLU A 127 -15.46 -0.77 12.43
C GLU A 127 -15.12 -1.20 11.00
N LEU A 128 -14.47 -0.35 10.20
CA LEU A 128 -14.04 -0.70 8.85
C LEU A 128 -13.02 -1.85 8.84
N ARG A 129 -12.08 -1.86 9.79
CA ARG A 129 -11.11 -2.96 9.93
C ARG A 129 -11.78 -4.26 10.32
N GLU A 130 -12.77 -4.24 11.22
CA GLU A 130 -13.55 -5.44 11.55
C GLU A 130 -14.34 -5.93 10.34
N LEU A 131 -15.03 -5.05 9.63
CA LEU A 131 -15.73 -5.41 8.39
C LEU A 131 -14.76 -6.02 7.37
N ALA A 132 -13.57 -5.44 7.20
CA ALA A 132 -12.56 -5.96 6.29
C ALA A 132 -12.14 -7.39 6.66
N ARG A 133 -11.93 -7.67 7.95
CA ARG A 133 -11.64 -9.02 8.45
C ARG A 133 -12.81 -9.99 8.23
N THR A 134 -14.03 -9.57 8.56
CA THR A 134 -15.23 -10.42 8.46
C THR A 134 -15.58 -10.77 7.01
N PHE A 135 -15.47 -9.81 6.09
CA PHE A 135 -15.85 -9.99 4.68
C PHE A 135 -14.68 -10.34 3.76
N PHE A 136 -13.47 -10.54 4.29
CA PHE A 136 -12.34 -10.97 3.50
C PHE A 136 -12.61 -12.35 2.89
N SER A 137 -12.56 -12.43 1.56
CA SER A 137 -12.64 -13.68 0.81
C SER A 137 -11.23 -14.12 0.40
N PRO A 138 -10.67 -15.20 0.99
CA PRO A 138 -9.36 -15.73 0.60
C PRO A 138 -9.26 -16.01 -0.89
N VAL A 139 -10.31 -16.56 -1.50
CA VAL A 139 -10.37 -16.86 -2.93
C VAL A 139 -10.25 -15.58 -3.77
N ARG A 140 -11.07 -14.56 -3.50
CA ARG A 140 -11.01 -13.29 -4.25
C ARG A 140 -9.69 -12.57 -4.04
N GLY A 141 -9.24 -12.46 -2.79
CA GLY A 141 -7.97 -11.83 -2.44
C GLY A 141 -6.80 -12.50 -3.17
N ARG A 142 -6.73 -13.83 -3.14
CA ARG A 142 -5.72 -14.61 -3.86
C ARG A 142 -5.71 -14.31 -5.35
N HIS A 143 -6.87 -14.32 -6.00
CA HIS A 143 -6.97 -14.01 -7.43
C HIS A 143 -6.52 -12.58 -7.75
N HIS A 144 -6.87 -11.60 -6.92
CA HIS A 144 -6.42 -10.22 -7.09
C HIS A 144 -4.91 -10.09 -6.98
N TYR A 145 -4.30 -10.64 -5.92
CA TYR A 145 -2.85 -10.59 -5.74
C TYR A 145 -2.10 -11.37 -6.84
N LEU A 146 -2.58 -12.54 -7.23
CA LEU A 146 -1.96 -13.32 -8.31
C LEU A 146 -2.03 -12.58 -9.66
N SER A 147 -3.17 -11.94 -9.96
CA SER A 147 -3.33 -11.13 -11.17
C SER A 147 -2.36 -9.94 -11.16
N MET A 148 -2.22 -9.27 -10.01
CA MET A 148 -1.26 -8.18 -9.81
C MET A 148 0.18 -8.64 -10.00
N ALA A 149 0.58 -9.77 -9.39
CA ALA A 149 1.91 -10.35 -9.54
C ALA A 149 2.22 -10.66 -11.01
N LYS A 150 1.29 -11.34 -11.71
CA LYS A 150 1.43 -11.66 -13.14
C LYS A 150 1.56 -10.42 -14.02
N LYS A 151 0.76 -9.37 -13.74
CA LYS A 151 0.82 -8.09 -14.45
C LYS A 151 2.17 -7.41 -14.22
N ASN A 152 2.63 -7.32 -12.98
CA ASN A 152 3.89 -6.68 -12.62
C ASN A 152 5.10 -7.45 -13.20
N PHE A 153 5.05 -8.78 -13.18
CA PHE A 153 6.10 -9.63 -13.77
C PHE A 153 6.24 -9.35 -15.28
N ARG A 154 5.13 -9.45 -16.03
CA ARG A 154 5.15 -9.18 -17.49
C ARG A 154 5.54 -7.74 -17.81
N GLY A 155 5.11 -6.78 -17.00
CA GLY A 155 5.35 -5.36 -17.26
C GLY A 155 6.75 -4.87 -16.90
N TYR A 156 7.45 -5.53 -15.97
CA TYR A 156 8.69 -4.98 -15.41
C TYR A 156 9.90 -5.91 -15.46
N LEU A 157 9.71 -7.23 -15.52
CA LEU A 157 10.80 -8.21 -15.36
C LEU A 157 11.07 -9.00 -16.66
N GLN A 158 10.82 -8.40 -17.82
CA GLN A 158 11.01 -9.04 -19.13
C GLN A 158 12.13 -8.42 -19.98
N GLY A 159 12.75 -7.33 -19.50
CA GLY A 159 13.89 -6.70 -20.17
C GLY A 159 15.22 -7.13 -19.59
N ASP A 160 16.30 -6.85 -20.32
CA ASP A 160 17.68 -7.18 -19.92
C ASP A 160 18.12 -6.41 -18.66
N GLU A 161 17.56 -5.22 -18.46
CA GLU A 161 17.77 -4.39 -17.27
C GLU A 161 16.47 -4.18 -16.50
N VAL A 162 16.53 -4.35 -15.18
CA VAL A 162 15.38 -4.20 -14.29
C VAL A 162 15.72 -3.25 -13.16
N ARG A 163 14.87 -2.23 -12.98
CA ARG A 163 14.97 -1.35 -11.81
C ARG A 163 14.68 -2.15 -10.53
N TYR A 164 15.61 -2.15 -9.57
CA TYR A 164 15.51 -2.90 -8.30
C TYR A 164 14.13 -2.86 -7.63
N LYS A 165 13.48 -1.68 -7.57
CA LYS A 165 12.16 -1.54 -6.95
C LYS A 165 11.10 -2.44 -7.57
N LYS A 166 11.22 -2.80 -8.85
CA LYS A 166 10.23 -3.63 -9.55
C LYS A 166 10.23 -5.09 -9.09
N TYR A 167 11.37 -5.62 -8.62
CA TYR A 167 11.39 -6.94 -7.97
C TYR A 167 10.49 -6.95 -6.73
N LEU A 168 10.59 -5.93 -5.87
CA LEU A 168 9.73 -5.82 -4.67
C LEU A 168 8.24 -5.73 -5.04
N TYR A 169 7.90 -5.05 -6.15
CA TYR A 169 6.51 -4.93 -6.63
C TYR A 169 5.95 -6.24 -7.20
N VAL A 170 6.81 -7.19 -7.57
CA VAL A 170 6.40 -8.56 -7.96
C VAL A 170 6.40 -9.49 -6.75
N LEU A 171 7.44 -9.44 -5.91
CA LEU A 171 7.56 -10.26 -4.71
C LEU A 171 6.39 -10.02 -3.76
N ARG A 172 6.04 -8.77 -3.49
CA ARG A 172 4.99 -8.43 -2.52
C ARG A 172 3.65 -9.14 -2.80
N PRO A 173 3.02 -9.00 -3.99
CA PRO A 173 1.79 -9.72 -4.28
C PRO A 173 1.96 -11.26 -4.33
N LEU A 174 3.14 -11.79 -4.68
CA LEU A 174 3.40 -13.23 -4.59
C LEU A 174 3.43 -13.72 -3.13
N LEU A 175 4.07 -12.98 -2.24
CA LEU A 175 4.09 -13.29 -0.80
C LEU A 175 2.69 -13.16 -0.21
N ALA A 176 1.89 -12.18 -0.65
CA ALA A 176 0.48 -12.08 -0.26
C ALA A 176 -0.34 -13.30 -0.73
N VAL A 177 -0.08 -13.84 -1.93
CA VAL A 177 -0.67 -15.12 -2.35
C VAL A 177 -0.23 -16.26 -1.44
N ARG A 178 1.06 -16.38 -1.11
CA ARG A 178 1.56 -17.42 -0.19
C ARG A 178 0.97 -17.30 1.21
N TRP A 179 0.76 -16.09 1.70
CA TRP A 179 0.11 -15.80 2.98
C TRP A 179 -1.31 -16.37 3.01
N ILE A 180 -2.10 -16.07 1.97
CA ILE A 180 -3.48 -16.56 1.83
C ILE A 180 -3.50 -18.08 1.66
N ASP A 181 -2.63 -18.64 0.82
CA ASP A 181 -2.53 -20.08 0.58
C ASP A 181 -2.11 -20.85 1.85
N SER A 182 -1.46 -20.17 2.80
CA SER A 182 -1.12 -20.70 4.13
C SER A 182 -2.26 -20.60 5.15
N GLY A 183 -3.46 -20.14 4.75
CA GLY A 183 -4.62 -20.00 5.64
C GLY A 183 -4.53 -18.84 6.63
N LYS A 184 -3.58 -17.92 6.47
CA LYS A 184 -3.36 -16.79 7.41
C LYS A 184 -4.34 -15.62 7.23
N GLY A 185 -5.33 -15.76 6.35
CA GLY A 185 -6.36 -14.74 6.11
C GLY A 185 -5.86 -13.54 5.33
N MET A 186 -6.27 -12.33 5.75
CA MET A 186 -5.93 -11.08 5.07
C MET A 186 -4.43 -10.78 5.17
N PRO A 187 -3.72 -10.54 4.05
CA PRO A 187 -2.29 -10.23 4.08
C PRO A 187 -1.99 -8.87 4.73
N PRO A 188 -0.93 -8.75 5.55
CA PRO A 188 -0.51 -7.47 6.10
C PRO A 188 0.02 -6.52 5.03
N MET A 189 -0.03 -5.21 5.29
CA MET A 189 0.52 -4.21 4.37
C MET A 189 2.05 -4.27 4.29
N ARG A 190 2.71 -4.42 5.45
CA ARG A 190 4.16 -4.36 5.62
C ARG A 190 4.84 -5.52 4.89
N PHE A 191 5.85 -5.21 4.09
CA PHE A 191 6.58 -6.22 3.32
C PHE A 191 7.37 -7.17 4.21
N ALA A 192 7.98 -6.65 5.29
CA ALA A 192 8.72 -7.46 6.25
C ALA A 192 7.83 -8.53 6.92
N ASP A 193 6.58 -8.20 7.25
CA ASP A 193 5.64 -9.15 7.84
C ASP A 193 5.24 -10.24 6.85
N LEU A 194 5.10 -9.90 5.55
CA LEU A 194 4.89 -10.89 4.49
C LEU A 194 6.07 -11.85 4.35
N VAL A 195 7.31 -11.35 4.35
CA VAL A 195 8.52 -12.18 4.26
C VAL A 195 8.62 -13.09 5.48
N ALA A 196 8.59 -12.52 6.70
CA ALA A 196 8.71 -13.27 7.94
C ALA A 196 7.60 -14.30 8.12
N GLY A 197 6.39 -14.01 7.62
CA GLY A 197 5.26 -14.91 7.69
C GLY A 197 5.18 -15.94 6.58
N THR A 198 5.98 -15.88 5.51
CA THR A 198 5.83 -16.81 4.36
C THR A 198 7.11 -17.48 3.89
N LEU A 199 8.29 -16.99 4.28
CA LEU A 199 9.58 -17.52 3.89
C LEU A 199 10.33 -18.09 5.10
N THR A 200 11.03 -19.20 4.88
CA THR A 200 11.88 -19.87 5.89
C THR A 200 13.31 -20.08 5.40
N ASP A 201 13.57 -19.84 4.11
CA ASP A 201 14.89 -19.97 3.51
C ASP A 201 15.74 -18.74 3.86
N GLU A 202 16.74 -18.93 4.71
CA GLU A 202 17.61 -17.86 5.20
C GLU A 202 18.45 -17.23 4.09
N ALA A 203 18.86 -17.98 3.07
CA ALA A 203 19.63 -17.45 1.94
C ALA A 203 18.76 -16.51 1.11
N LEU A 204 17.52 -16.92 0.81
CA LEU A 204 16.56 -16.07 0.11
C LEU A 204 16.21 -14.81 0.91
N ILE A 205 16.04 -14.94 2.24
CA ILE A 205 15.78 -13.78 3.11
C ILE A 205 16.97 -12.81 3.11
N ALA A 206 18.20 -13.33 3.09
CA ALA A 206 19.40 -12.50 2.97
C ALA A 206 19.45 -11.73 1.65
N GLU A 207 19.18 -12.38 0.51
CA GLU A 207 19.10 -11.71 -0.80
C GLU A 207 18.01 -10.62 -0.85
N ILE A 208 16.85 -10.90 -0.27
CA ILE A 208 15.77 -9.91 -0.15
C ILE A 208 16.23 -8.71 0.70
N ASN A 209 16.95 -8.96 1.80
CA ASN A 209 17.49 -7.89 2.63
C ASN A 209 18.54 -7.05 1.91
N GLU A 210 19.39 -7.65 1.08
CA GLU A 210 20.33 -6.91 0.23
C GLU A 210 19.58 -6.00 -0.76
N LEU A 211 18.54 -6.52 -1.42
CA LEU A 211 17.68 -5.75 -2.31
C LEU A 211 16.99 -4.59 -1.59
N LEU A 212 16.48 -4.82 -0.38
CA LEU A 212 15.87 -3.79 0.47
C LEU A 212 16.90 -2.73 0.87
N ALA A 213 18.10 -3.13 1.29
CA ALA A 213 19.17 -2.20 1.66
C ALA A 213 19.56 -1.29 0.49
N ILE A 214 19.69 -1.85 -0.72
CA ILE A 214 19.92 -1.07 -1.95
C ILE A 214 18.78 -0.09 -2.16
N LYS A 215 17.52 -0.57 -2.11
CA LYS A 215 16.34 0.27 -2.36
C LYS A 215 16.19 1.40 -1.35
N MET A 216 16.49 1.17 -0.08
CA MET A 216 16.28 2.14 1.01
C MET A 216 17.40 3.19 1.06
N ARG A 217 18.64 2.85 0.65
CA ARG A 217 19.76 3.82 0.59
C ARG A 217 19.75 4.69 -0.66
N TRP A 218 19.10 4.24 -1.72
CA TRP A 218 19.16 4.83 -3.04
C TRP A 218 18.69 6.30 -3.08
N ARG A 219 19.49 7.15 -3.72
CA ARG A 219 19.18 8.55 -4.07
C ARG A 219 19.48 8.74 -5.57
N GLY A 220 18.48 9.03 -6.39
CA GLY A 220 18.58 9.42 -7.80
C GLY A 220 18.21 8.33 -8.83
N ARG A 221 17.46 8.68 -9.89
CA ARG A 221 16.79 7.85 -10.94
C ARG A 221 17.58 6.77 -11.73
N ALA A 222 18.78 6.33 -11.34
CA ALA A 222 19.61 5.43 -12.15
C ALA A 222 19.20 3.94 -12.09
N TRP A 223 19.33 3.30 -13.27
CA TRP A 223 19.15 1.88 -13.57
C TRP A 223 20.19 1.04 -12.85
N ALA A 224 19.83 -0.19 -12.55
CA ALA A 224 20.80 -1.15 -12.12
C ALA A 224 20.86 -2.28 -13.13
N THR A 225 22.04 -2.44 -13.70
CA THR A 225 22.40 -3.64 -14.44
C THR A 225 22.43 -4.80 -13.47
N THR A 226 21.62 -5.82 -13.72
CA THR A 226 21.72 -7.10 -13.04
C THR A 226 23.17 -7.61 -13.23
N PRO A 227 23.89 -8.06 -12.18
CA PRO A 227 25.09 -8.85 -12.41
C PRO A 227 24.64 -10.09 -13.17
N GLY A 228 25.16 -10.29 -14.38
CA GLY A 228 24.95 -11.53 -15.12
C GLY A 228 25.37 -12.68 -14.22
N TYR A 229 24.41 -13.53 -13.83
CA TYR A 229 24.76 -14.81 -13.23
C TYR A 229 25.43 -15.65 -14.33
N PRO A 230 26.63 -16.21 -14.08
CA PRO A 230 27.34 -17.03 -15.06
C PRO A 230 26.58 -18.31 -15.42
#